data_AF-A0A6C0CJ39-F1
#
_entry.id   AF-A0A6C0CJ39-F1
#
_cell.length_a   1.000
_cell.length_b   1.000
_cell.length_c   1.000
_cell.angle_alpha   90.00
_cell.angle_beta   90.00
_cell.angle_gamma   90.00
#
_symmetry.space_group_name_H-M   'P 1'
#
loop_
_entity.id
_entity.type
_entity.pdbx_description
1 polymer ?
#
loop_
_entity_poly.entity_id
_entity_poly.type
_entity_poly.pdbx_seq_one_letter_code
_entity_poly.pdbx_strand_id
1 'polypeptide(L)'
;MNTVVNFENFDKKLKELVSTQQWEKLQTIFNDKKIIILFGHGGNLGVTDHGAIDIGRLTDKTALCPGSGIMITSLVSDFNFETWIQNWLEMVLRGIDTKDVLVIGTSCSLGTPSSNSIVNALNYAVEQGCEGALMTARDKTGILNEKVVKIINNSIYYHTSECITLMLIYQLIYGYSNSNLDLDLVSCPPPIRVRGTAENVVLDKGCSNCEGGALDHSWCLEALAKENKQVPPGCENDEDNLAIDFDGVIHTFDKGFYDGTCYGEPIEGAIESIKKLSEKYNIIIFSGKCLPDRPLVYGKTGKDLIIDWLKKYELLAYVKDVTHIKPRAKYYIDDKGITFDNNWNEICEKLL
;
A
#
# COMPACT_ATOMS: atom_id res chain seq x y z
N MET A 1 -27.64 3.00 11.14
CA MET A 1 -26.31 2.45 11.50
C MET A 1 -25.63 2.06 10.21
N ASN A 2 -24.47 2.64 9.90
CA ASN A 2 -23.68 2.19 8.76
C ASN A 2 -22.89 0.95 9.20
N THR A 3 -23.42 -0.23 8.91
CA THR A 3 -22.70 -1.49 9.08
C THR A 3 -21.57 -1.56 8.07
N VAL A 4 -20.33 -1.56 8.56
CA VAL A 4 -19.14 -1.83 7.75
C VAL A 4 -19.15 -3.30 7.32
N VAL A 5 -18.58 -3.60 6.16
CA VAL A 5 -18.40 -4.98 5.67
C VAL A 5 -17.58 -5.80 6.67
N ASN A 6 -18.02 -7.02 6.96
CA ASN A 6 -17.32 -7.93 7.87
C ASN A 6 -16.18 -8.65 7.14
N PHE A 7 -14.94 -8.45 7.60
CA PHE A 7 -13.73 -9.10 7.09
C PHE A 7 -13.17 -10.20 8.01
N GLU A 8 -13.99 -10.74 8.93
CA GLU A 8 -13.68 -11.94 9.72
C GLU A 8 -12.37 -11.86 10.53
N ASN A 9 -12.11 -10.72 11.18
CA ASN A 9 -10.85 -10.46 11.90
C ASN A 9 -9.62 -10.66 11.01
N PHE A 10 -9.64 -10.00 9.85
CA PHE A 10 -8.65 -10.09 8.78
C PHE A 10 -7.20 -10.18 9.26
N ASP A 11 -6.76 -9.21 10.07
CA ASP A 11 -5.37 -9.11 10.53
C ASP A 11 -4.95 -10.33 11.36
N LYS A 12 -5.86 -10.83 12.21
CA LYS A 12 -5.62 -12.03 13.02
C LYS A 12 -5.44 -13.26 12.13
N LYS A 13 -6.35 -13.46 11.16
CA LYS A 13 -6.27 -14.58 10.20
C LYS A 13 -4.96 -14.53 9.41
N LEU A 14 -4.56 -13.36 8.92
CA LEU A 14 -3.32 -13.20 8.18
C LEU A 14 -2.11 -13.57 9.03
N LYS A 15 -2.01 -13.04 10.25
CA LYS A 15 -0.91 -13.35 11.20
C LYS A 15 -0.83 -14.84 11.52
N GLU A 16 -1.97 -15.48 11.77
CA GLU A 16 -2.02 -16.92 12.01
C GLU A 16 -1.52 -17.71 10.81
N LEU A 17 -1.95 -17.37 9.59
CA LEU A 17 -1.52 -18.06 8.36
C LEU A 17 -0.02 -17.96 8.12
N VAL A 18 0.55 -16.76 8.22
CA VAL A 18 1.99 -16.54 7.96
C VAL A 18 2.90 -17.12 9.04
N SER A 19 2.34 -17.52 10.18
CA SER A 19 3.07 -18.20 11.26
C SER A 19 3.10 -19.73 11.11
N THR A 20 2.41 -20.29 10.10
CA THR A 20 2.33 -21.75 9.94
C THR A 20 3.57 -22.35 9.26
N GLN A 21 3.90 -23.60 9.60
CA GLN A 21 4.95 -24.35 8.92
C GLN A 21 4.67 -24.53 7.41
N GLN A 22 3.39 -24.63 7.03
CA GLN A 22 3.01 -24.70 5.62
C GLN A 22 3.35 -23.39 4.88
N TRP A 23 3.15 -22.24 5.55
CA TRP A 23 3.56 -20.95 5.01
C TRP A 23 5.07 -20.85 4.85
N GLU A 24 5.84 -21.21 5.87
CA GLU A 24 7.31 -21.21 5.81
C GLU A 24 7.83 -22.08 4.66
N LYS A 25 7.23 -23.26 4.47
CA LYS A 25 7.51 -24.14 3.33
C LYS A 25 7.21 -23.45 2.00
N LEU A 26 6.04 -22.81 1.87
CA LEU A 26 5.67 -22.08 0.65
C LEU A 26 6.62 -20.92 0.37
N GLN A 27 6.97 -20.12 1.39
CA GLN A 27 7.91 -19.02 1.26
C GLN A 27 9.29 -19.50 0.78
N THR A 28 9.77 -20.61 1.33
CA THR A 28 11.06 -21.21 0.95
C THR A 28 11.03 -21.64 -0.52
N ILE A 29 9.96 -22.32 -0.95
CA ILE A 29 9.79 -22.72 -2.36
C ILE A 29 9.71 -21.48 -3.26
N PHE A 30 8.90 -20.48 -2.89
CA PHE A 30 8.77 -19.24 -3.66
C PHE A 30 10.12 -18.54 -3.83
N ASN A 31 10.95 -18.51 -2.79
CA ASN A 31 12.28 -17.91 -2.85
C ASN A 31 13.20 -18.64 -3.84
N ASP A 32 13.18 -19.98 -3.85
CA ASP A 32 13.97 -20.83 -4.73
C ASP A 32 13.54 -20.78 -6.21
N LYS A 33 12.23 -20.73 -6.49
CA LYS A 33 11.72 -20.85 -7.86
C LYS A 33 11.83 -19.54 -8.66
N LYS A 34 12.12 -19.67 -9.97
CA LYS A 34 12.29 -18.54 -10.89
C LYS A 34 11.01 -18.17 -11.62
N ILE A 35 10.15 -19.16 -11.87
CA ILE A 35 8.91 -18.98 -12.62
C ILE A 35 7.73 -19.26 -11.69
N ILE A 36 6.86 -18.27 -11.52
CA ILE A 36 5.68 -18.37 -10.67
C ILE A 36 4.43 -18.33 -11.54
N ILE A 37 3.64 -19.39 -11.52
CA ILE A 37 2.38 -19.46 -12.26
C ILE A 37 1.24 -19.40 -11.26
N LEU A 38 0.35 -18.42 -11.40
CA LEU A 38 -0.82 -18.28 -10.54
C LEU A 38 -2.11 -18.48 -11.34
N PHE A 39 -3.12 -19.07 -10.72
CA PHE A 39 -4.44 -19.14 -11.33
C PHE A 39 -5.57 -19.25 -10.30
N GLY A 40 -6.76 -18.86 -10.75
CA GLY A 40 -8.00 -18.88 -10.00
C GLY A 40 -9.20 -18.83 -10.94
N HIS A 41 -10.37 -18.60 -10.37
CA HIS A 41 -11.62 -18.35 -11.08
C HIS A 41 -12.32 -17.12 -10.51
N GLY A 42 -13.04 -16.37 -11.34
CA GLY A 42 -13.80 -15.19 -10.89
C GLY A 42 -12.90 -14.15 -10.21
N GLY A 43 -13.29 -13.65 -9.03
CA GLY A 43 -12.50 -12.67 -8.28
C GLY A 43 -11.09 -13.16 -7.93
N ASN A 44 -10.93 -14.46 -7.63
CA ASN A 44 -9.61 -15.07 -7.43
C ASN A 44 -8.74 -15.04 -8.70
N LEU A 45 -9.33 -15.09 -9.90
CA LEU A 45 -8.56 -14.90 -11.13
C LEU A 45 -8.05 -13.46 -11.23
N GLY A 46 -8.88 -12.47 -10.88
CA GLY A 46 -8.45 -11.07 -10.80
C GLY A 46 -7.33 -10.86 -9.78
N VAL A 47 -7.42 -11.50 -8.60
CA VAL A 47 -6.36 -11.46 -7.57
C VAL A 47 -5.06 -12.09 -8.07
N THR A 48 -5.13 -13.23 -8.75
CA THR A 48 -3.94 -13.93 -9.25
C THR A 48 -3.33 -13.25 -10.48
N ASP A 49 -4.13 -12.62 -11.34
CA ASP A 49 -3.64 -11.84 -12.48
C ASP A 49 -2.91 -10.57 -12.02
N HIS A 50 -3.53 -9.83 -11.09
CA HIS A 50 -2.89 -8.71 -10.40
C HIS A 50 -1.61 -9.17 -9.68
N GLY A 51 -1.68 -10.27 -8.95
CA GLY A 51 -0.54 -10.85 -8.23
C GLY A 51 0.61 -11.26 -9.14
N ALA A 52 0.34 -11.84 -10.32
CA ALA A 52 1.37 -12.19 -11.29
C ALA A 52 2.10 -10.95 -11.82
N ILE A 53 1.35 -9.89 -12.16
CA ILE A 53 1.93 -8.61 -12.59
C ILE A 53 2.87 -8.06 -11.50
N ASP A 54 2.43 -8.04 -10.25
CA ASP A 54 3.23 -7.46 -9.17
C ASP A 54 4.42 -8.34 -8.76
N ILE A 55 4.33 -9.68 -8.81
CA ILE A 55 5.50 -10.54 -8.65
C ILE A 55 6.54 -10.20 -9.72
N GLY A 56 6.14 -10.08 -10.99
CA GLY A 56 7.05 -9.74 -12.08
C GLY A 56 7.65 -8.33 -11.98
N ARG A 57 6.92 -7.37 -11.38
CA ARG A 57 7.38 -5.98 -11.20
C ARG A 57 8.25 -5.77 -9.96
N LEU A 58 8.02 -6.55 -8.91
CA LEU A 58 8.61 -6.34 -7.58
C LEU A 58 9.64 -7.40 -7.19
N THR A 59 9.87 -8.39 -8.06
CA THR A 59 10.92 -9.40 -7.91
C THR A 59 11.68 -9.56 -9.23
N ASP A 60 12.70 -10.41 -9.25
CA ASP A 60 13.41 -10.84 -10.47
C ASP A 60 12.81 -12.12 -11.07
N LYS A 61 11.62 -12.53 -10.62
CA LYS A 61 10.93 -13.75 -11.06
C LYS A 61 10.06 -13.49 -12.28
N THR A 62 9.93 -14.49 -13.15
CA THR A 62 8.93 -14.47 -14.22
C THR A 62 7.59 -14.95 -13.67
N ALA A 63 6.51 -14.20 -13.87
CA ALA A 63 5.20 -14.57 -13.37
C ALA A 63 4.13 -14.59 -14.45
N LEU A 64 3.25 -15.59 -14.39
CA LEU A 64 2.21 -15.86 -15.41
C LEU A 64 0.85 -16.11 -14.75
N CYS A 65 -0.22 -15.62 -15.38
CA CYS A 65 -1.59 -15.90 -15.00
C CYS A 65 -2.47 -16.03 -16.27
N PRO A 66 -3.47 -16.92 -16.28
CA PRO A 66 -4.41 -17.04 -17.40
C PRO A 66 -5.51 -15.96 -17.35
N GLY A 67 -5.17 -14.67 -17.23
CA GLY A 67 -6.14 -13.57 -17.05
C GLY A 67 -6.91 -13.15 -18.31
N SER A 68 -6.44 -13.53 -19.51
CA SER A 68 -7.05 -13.11 -20.77
C SER A 68 -8.38 -13.81 -21.05
N GLY A 69 -9.49 -13.04 -21.11
CA GLY A 69 -10.81 -13.55 -21.47
C GLY A 69 -10.87 -14.20 -22.87
N ILE A 70 -10.00 -13.79 -23.80
CA ILE A 70 -9.91 -14.42 -25.14
C ILE A 70 -9.35 -15.84 -25.01
N MET A 71 -8.27 -16.01 -24.24
CA MET A 71 -7.67 -17.33 -24.03
C MET A 71 -8.61 -18.24 -23.24
N ILE A 72 -9.25 -17.72 -22.18
CA ILE A 72 -10.21 -18.51 -21.37
C ILE A 72 -11.35 -19.02 -22.25
N THR A 73 -11.98 -18.16 -23.04
CA THR A 73 -13.12 -18.57 -23.88
C THR A 73 -12.71 -19.56 -24.96
N SER A 74 -11.52 -19.42 -25.56
CA SER A 74 -10.97 -20.41 -26.50
C SER A 74 -10.75 -21.77 -25.84
N LEU A 75 -10.03 -21.83 -24.72
CA LEU A 75 -9.68 -23.10 -24.09
C LEU A 75 -10.88 -23.78 -23.43
N VAL A 76 -11.80 -23.02 -22.84
CA VAL A 76 -13.04 -23.60 -22.28
C VAL A 76 -13.91 -24.19 -23.40
N SER A 77 -13.93 -23.57 -24.59
CA SER A 77 -14.66 -24.09 -25.76
C SER A 77 -14.02 -25.34 -26.36
N ASP A 78 -12.69 -25.39 -26.44
CA ASP A 78 -11.96 -26.52 -27.05
C ASP A 78 -11.84 -27.74 -26.11
N PHE A 79 -11.81 -27.49 -24.79
CA PHE A 79 -11.68 -28.51 -23.77
C PHE A 79 -12.96 -28.59 -22.93
N ASN A 80 -12.86 -28.34 -21.63
CA ASN A 80 -14.02 -28.16 -20.75
C ASN A 80 -13.64 -27.30 -19.56
N PHE A 81 -14.65 -26.87 -18.81
CA PHE A 81 -14.48 -25.98 -17.67
C PHE A 81 -13.58 -26.57 -16.55
N GLU A 82 -13.54 -27.89 -16.39
CA GLU A 82 -12.74 -28.54 -15.35
C GLU A 82 -11.29 -28.81 -15.76
N THR A 83 -10.90 -28.58 -17.02
CA THR A 83 -9.55 -28.94 -17.50
C THR A 83 -8.88 -27.83 -18.31
N TRP A 84 -9.55 -26.71 -18.62
CA TRP A 84 -8.94 -25.66 -19.43
C TRP A 84 -7.66 -25.05 -18.81
N ILE A 85 -7.57 -24.91 -17.47
CA ILE A 85 -6.34 -24.44 -16.80
C ILE A 85 -5.22 -25.47 -16.94
N GLN A 86 -5.54 -26.77 -16.83
CA GLN A 86 -4.57 -27.84 -17.05
C GLN A 86 -4.02 -27.80 -18.48
N ASN A 87 -4.88 -27.66 -19.49
CA ASN A 87 -4.47 -27.56 -20.88
C ASN A 87 -3.65 -26.27 -21.15
N TRP A 88 -4.03 -25.16 -20.51
CA TRP A 88 -3.22 -23.93 -20.54
C TRP A 88 -1.83 -24.15 -19.94
N LEU A 89 -1.73 -24.79 -18.78
CA LEU A 89 -0.45 -25.14 -18.15
C LEU A 89 0.39 -26.03 -19.05
N GLU A 90 -0.20 -27.04 -19.68
CA GLU A 90 0.51 -27.89 -20.65
C GLU A 90 1.14 -27.05 -21.76
N MET A 91 0.41 -26.05 -22.29
CA MET A 91 0.94 -25.15 -23.32
C MET A 91 2.07 -24.26 -22.79
N VAL A 92 1.90 -23.69 -21.60
CA VAL A 92 2.89 -22.80 -20.96
C VAL A 92 4.18 -23.54 -20.61
N LEU A 93 4.09 -24.77 -20.11
CA LEU A 93 5.24 -25.56 -19.68
C LEU A 93 6.09 -26.09 -20.85
N ARG A 94 5.68 -25.89 -22.10
CA ARG A 94 6.46 -26.30 -23.29
C ARG A 94 7.78 -25.53 -23.33
N GLY A 95 8.87 -26.22 -23.04
CA GLY A 95 10.22 -25.65 -23.08
C GLY A 95 10.64 -24.92 -21.79
N ILE A 96 9.85 -25.04 -20.72
CA ILE A 96 10.23 -24.57 -19.38
C ILE A 96 10.76 -25.76 -18.57
N ASP A 97 11.89 -25.59 -17.87
CA ASP A 97 12.34 -26.59 -16.88
C ASP A 97 11.40 -26.55 -15.67
N THR A 98 10.61 -27.60 -15.51
CA THR A 98 9.57 -27.68 -14.46
C THR A 98 10.15 -27.59 -13.05
N LYS A 99 11.44 -27.89 -12.86
CA LYS A 99 12.11 -27.76 -11.55
C LYS A 99 12.25 -26.31 -11.07
N ASP A 100 12.24 -25.36 -12.00
CA ASP A 100 12.33 -23.92 -11.73
C ASP A 100 10.94 -23.28 -11.53
N VAL A 101 9.87 -24.07 -11.57
CA VAL A 101 8.48 -23.58 -11.56
C VAL A 101 7.79 -23.85 -10.22
N LEU A 102 7.16 -22.81 -9.67
CA LEU A 102 6.13 -22.91 -8.63
C LEU A 102 4.77 -22.56 -9.24
N VAL A 103 3.80 -23.44 -9.04
CA VAL A 103 2.40 -23.26 -9.45
C VAL A 103 1.51 -23.03 -8.24
N ILE A 104 0.78 -21.91 -8.21
CA ILE A 104 -0.10 -21.50 -7.10
C ILE A 104 -1.55 -21.41 -7.59
N GLY A 105 -2.38 -22.33 -7.11
CA GLY A 105 -3.83 -22.30 -7.31
C GLY A 105 -4.53 -21.54 -6.20
N THR A 106 -5.66 -20.90 -6.52
CA THR A 106 -6.52 -20.22 -5.54
C THR A 106 -7.97 -20.71 -5.67
N SER A 107 -8.64 -20.97 -4.53
CA SER A 107 -10.01 -21.50 -4.54
C SER A 107 -10.77 -21.20 -3.25
N CYS A 108 -12.07 -20.90 -3.36
CA CYS A 108 -12.93 -20.67 -2.19
C CYS A 108 -14.01 -21.75 -1.98
N SER A 109 -14.17 -22.69 -2.93
CA SER A 109 -15.27 -23.67 -2.92
C SER A 109 -14.78 -25.12 -2.86
N LEU A 110 -15.67 -26.10 -2.66
CA LEU A 110 -15.40 -27.54 -2.74
C LEU A 110 -16.40 -28.22 -3.67
N GLY A 111 -15.94 -29.22 -4.44
CA GLY A 111 -16.81 -30.08 -5.26
C GLY A 111 -17.52 -29.38 -6.42
N THR A 112 -17.17 -28.13 -6.73
CA THR A 112 -17.69 -27.40 -7.89
C THR A 112 -16.79 -27.62 -9.10
N PRO A 113 -17.29 -27.44 -10.35
CA PRO A 113 -16.43 -27.48 -11.54
C PRO A 113 -15.24 -26.51 -11.46
N SER A 114 -15.42 -25.36 -10.82
CA SER A 114 -14.35 -24.39 -10.59
C SER A 114 -13.28 -24.95 -9.64
N SER A 115 -13.71 -25.55 -8.53
CA SER A 115 -12.81 -26.24 -7.61
C SER A 115 -12.05 -27.38 -8.29
N ASN A 116 -12.75 -28.19 -9.10
CA ASN A 116 -12.15 -29.32 -9.82
C ASN A 116 -11.11 -28.84 -10.84
N SER A 117 -11.39 -27.74 -11.54
CA SER A 117 -10.45 -27.08 -12.45
C SER A 117 -9.11 -26.74 -11.79
N ILE A 118 -9.15 -26.17 -10.57
CA ILE A 118 -7.96 -25.85 -9.79
C ILE A 118 -7.22 -27.12 -9.34
N VAL A 119 -7.95 -28.15 -8.91
CA VAL A 119 -7.37 -29.44 -8.46
C VAL A 119 -6.68 -30.16 -9.61
N ASN A 120 -7.34 -30.27 -10.77
CA ASN A 120 -6.81 -30.93 -11.96
C ASN A 120 -5.51 -30.25 -12.42
N ALA A 121 -5.51 -28.92 -12.48
CA ALA A 121 -4.34 -28.14 -12.86
C ALA A 121 -3.16 -28.31 -11.89
N LEU A 122 -3.40 -28.28 -10.58
CA LEU A 122 -2.35 -28.48 -9.58
C LEU A 122 -1.79 -29.91 -9.55
N ASN A 123 -2.66 -30.91 -9.67
CA ASN A 123 -2.23 -32.31 -9.74
C ASN A 123 -1.35 -32.53 -10.98
N TYR A 124 -1.78 -32.03 -12.14
CA TYR A 124 -1.00 -32.07 -13.37
C TYR A 124 0.37 -31.39 -13.21
N ALA A 125 0.42 -30.17 -12.67
CA ALA A 125 1.68 -29.43 -12.49
C ALA A 125 2.71 -30.22 -11.67
N VAL A 126 2.27 -30.82 -10.56
CA VAL A 126 3.11 -31.65 -9.69
C VAL A 126 3.55 -32.95 -10.39
N GLU A 127 2.66 -33.57 -11.18
CA GLU A 127 3.01 -34.74 -11.99
C GLU A 127 4.08 -34.44 -13.05
N GLN A 128 4.10 -33.22 -13.59
CA GLN A 128 5.15 -32.75 -14.50
C GLN A 128 6.45 -32.33 -13.78
N GLY A 129 6.49 -32.37 -12.44
CA GLY A 129 7.67 -32.05 -11.64
C GLY A 129 7.78 -30.61 -11.16
N CYS A 130 6.72 -29.80 -11.29
CA CYS A 130 6.66 -28.46 -10.68
C CYS A 130 6.45 -28.58 -9.16
N GLU A 131 6.85 -27.54 -8.42
CA GLU A 131 6.35 -27.35 -7.06
C GLU A 131 4.92 -26.79 -7.11
N GLY A 132 4.07 -27.23 -6.19
CA GLY A 132 2.65 -26.88 -6.17
C GLY A 132 2.20 -26.29 -4.85
N ALA A 133 1.36 -25.26 -4.89
CA ALA A 133 0.72 -24.67 -3.73
C ALA A 133 -0.75 -24.33 -4.00
N LEU A 134 -1.56 -24.38 -2.94
CA LEU A 134 -2.97 -24.00 -2.95
C LEU A 134 -3.25 -23.02 -1.81
N MET A 135 -3.73 -21.83 -2.13
CA MET A 135 -4.33 -20.90 -1.16
C MET A 135 -5.85 -21.05 -1.24
N THR A 136 -6.50 -21.43 -0.13
CA THR A 136 -7.91 -21.84 -0.17
C THR A 136 -8.69 -21.49 1.08
N ALA A 137 -9.99 -21.23 0.93
CA ALA A 137 -10.91 -21.10 2.06
C ALA A 137 -11.40 -22.45 2.59
N ARG A 138 -11.27 -23.52 1.81
CA ARG A 138 -11.80 -24.85 2.12
C ARG A 138 -10.73 -25.92 1.95
N ASP A 139 -10.69 -26.86 2.89
CA ASP A 139 -9.75 -27.98 2.85
C ASP A 139 -10.08 -28.95 1.70
N LYS A 140 -9.06 -29.25 0.88
CA LYS A 140 -9.11 -30.17 -0.26
C LYS A 140 -8.31 -31.45 -0.02
N THR A 141 -8.03 -31.78 1.23
CA THR A 141 -7.32 -33.01 1.59
C THR A 141 -8.08 -34.24 1.08
N GLY A 142 -7.36 -35.18 0.46
CA GLY A 142 -7.92 -36.39 -0.12
C GLY A 142 -8.24 -36.33 -1.62
N ILE A 143 -8.36 -35.13 -2.21
CA ILE A 143 -8.58 -34.96 -3.67
C ILE A 143 -7.40 -34.27 -4.38
N LEU A 144 -6.55 -33.60 -3.61
CA LEU A 144 -5.36 -32.91 -4.10
C LEU A 144 -4.10 -33.74 -3.79
N ASN A 145 -3.15 -33.75 -4.73
CA ASN A 145 -1.86 -34.40 -4.55
C ASN A 145 -1.18 -33.93 -3.26
N GLU A 146 -0.67 -34.88 -2.47
CA GLU A 146 -0.11 -34.62 -1.13
C GLU A 146 1.13 -33.74 -1.14
N LYS A 147 1.83 -33.66 -2.28
CA LYS A 147 2.99 -32.78 -2.43
C LYS A 147 2.61 -31.30 -2.47
N VAL A 148 1.36 -30.97 -2.81
CA VAL A 148 0.88 -29.59 -2.88
C VAL A 148 0.83 -28.98 -1.49
N VAL A 149 1.53 -27.86 -1.29
CA VAL A 149 1.49 -27.09 -0.06
C VAL A 149 0.14 -26.41 0.08
N LYS A 150 -0.52 -26.57 1.24
CA LYS A 150 -1.90 -26.09 1.45
C LYS A 150 -1.92 -24.96 2.47
N ILE A 151 -2.35 -23.77 2.05
CA ILE A 151 -2.59 -22.60 2.91
C ILE A 151 -4.10 -22.40 3.03
N ILE A 152 -4.67 -22.78 4.17
CA ILE A 152 -6.13 -22.83 4.38
C ILE A 152 -6.58 -21.68 5.29
N ASN A 153 -7.19 -20.64 4.71
CA ASN A 153 -7.56 -19.40 5.41
C ASN A 153 -8.89 -19.48 6.21
N ASN A 154 -9.68 -20.54 5.99
CA ASN A 154 -10.97 -20.78 6.64
C ASN A 154 -11.92 -19.56 6.60
N SER A 155 -11.88 -18.77 5.53
CA SER A 155 -12.80 -17.65 5.33
C SER A 155 -14.21 -18.15 5.01
N ILE A 156 -15.21 -17.51 5.61
CA ILE A 156 -16.63 -17.72 5.37
C ILE A 156 -17.05 -16.94 4.11
N TYR A 157 -16.55 -15.72 3.94
CA TYR A 157 -16.90 -14.86 2.81
C TYR A 157 -15.85 -14.87 1.71
N TYR A 158 -16.32 -14.80 0.45
CA TYR A 158 -15.45 -14.75 -0.73
C TYR A 158 -14.52 -13.54 -0.72
N HIS A 159 -15.06 -12.35 -0.43
CA HIS A 159 -14.27 -11.11 -0.39
C HIS A 159 -13.14 -11.19 0.65
N THR A 160 -13.38 -11.80 1.81
CA THR A 160 -12.35 -12.01 2.83
C THR A 160 -11.24 -12.91 2.29
N SER A 161 -11.60 -14.04 1.67
CA SER A 161 -10.62 -14.99 1.13
C SER A 161 -9.80 -14.38 0.00
N GLU A 162 -10.43 -13.60 -0.89
CA GLU A 162 -9.77 -12.89 -1.99
C GLU A 162 -8.77 -11.86 -1.46
N CYS A 163 -9.18 -11.03 -0.49
CA CYS A 163 -8.29 -10.06 0.14
C CYS A 163 -7.14 -10.72 0.91
N ILE A 164 -7.40 -11.82 1.64
CA ILE A 164 -6.33 -12.57 2.33
C ILE A 164 -5.34 -13.12 1.30
N THR A 165 -5.83 -13.72 0.22
CA THR A 165 -5.00 -14.29 -0.84
C THR A 165 -4.10 -13.23 -1.48
N LEU A 166 -4.64 -12.03 -1.75
CA LEU A 166 -3.84 -10.90 -2.23
C LEU A 166 -2.74 -10.54 -1.24
N MET A 167 -3.06 -10.44 0.05
CA MET A 167 -2.06 -10.12 1.08
C MET A 167 -1.00 -11.21 1.24
N LEU A 168 -1.36 -12.49 1.10
CA LEU A 168 -0.40 -13.58 1.09
C LEU A 168 0.54 -13.48 -0.12
N ILE A 169 0.05 -13.14 -1.31
CA ILE A 169 0.92 -12.90 -2.47
C ILE A 169 1.94 -11.78 -2.17
N TYR A 170 1.49 -10.67 -1.57
CA TYR A 170 2.40 -9.60 -1.13
C TYR A 170 3.39 -10.07 -0.05
N GLN A 171 2.96 -10.96 0.85
CA GLN A 171 3.85 -11.53 1.85
C GLN A 171 4.94 -12.40 1.21
N LEU A 172 4.63 -13.15 0.13
CA LEU A 172 5.64 -13.89 -0.64
C LEU A 172 6.68 -12.96 -1.27
N ILE A 173 6.23 -11.88 -1.92
CA ILE A 173 7.09 -10.85 -2.51
C ILE A 173 7.98 -10.21 -1.44
N TYR A 174 7.39 -9.89 -0.28
CA TYR A 174 8.11 -9.30 0.83
C TYR A 174 9.17 -10.24 1.41
N GLY A 175 8.81 -11.49 1.69
CA GLY A 175 9.73 -12.51 2.20
C GLY A 175 10.80 -12.96 1.19
N TYR A 176 10.60 -12.66 -0.10
CA TYR A 176 11.64 -12.80 -1.12
C TYR A 176 12.65 -11.67 -1.07
N SER A 177 12.15 -10.43 -0.94
CA SER A 177 12.98 -9.22 -0.93
C SER A 177 13.76 -9.03 0.37
N ASN A 178 13.29 -9.62 1.47
CA ASN A 178 13.90 -9.54 2.79
C ASN A 178 14.25 -10.94 3.31
N SER A 179 15.54 -11.28 3.28
CA SER A 179 16.05 -12.61 3.66
C SER A 179 16.06 -12.89 5.17
N ASN A 180 15.63 -11.94 6.01
CA ASN A 180 15.42 -12.12 7.45
C ASN A 180 13.94 -11.88 7.76
N LEU A 181 13.24 -12.97 8.12
CA LEU A 181 11.85 -12.95 8.56
C LEU A 181 11.76 -12.43 10.00
N ASP A 182 12.07 -11.14 10.21
CA ASP A 182 11.51 -10.41 11.35
C ASP A 182 10.18 -9.79 10.89
N LEU A 183 9.11 -10.25 11.53
CA LEU A 183 7.72 -9.91 11.26
C LEU A 183 7.46 -8.42 11.49
N ASP A 184 7.69 -7.61 10.45
CA ASP A 184 7.09 -6.28 10.33
C ASP A 184 6.69 -6.03 8.88
N LEU A 185 5.38 -5.83 8.66
CA LEU A 185 4.76 -5.57 7.37
C LEU A 185 5.22 -4.23 6.78
N VAL A 186 6.26 -4.19 5.93
CA VAL A 186 6.60 -2.94 5.21
C VAL A 186 7.21 -3.11 3.81
N SER A 187 6.40 -3.01 2.75
CA SER A 187 6.49 -1.99 1.67
C SER A 187 5.97 -2.48 0.29
N CYS A 188 4.74 -2.10 -0.05
CA CYS A 188 4.38 -1.76 -1.43
C CYS A 188 5.28 -0.57 -1.87
N PRO A 189 5.61 -0.37 -3.17
CA PRO A 189 6.45 0.76 -3.63
C PRO A 189 5.93 2.07 -3.04
N PRO A 190 6.81 3.01 -2.64
CA PRO A 190 6.54 3.93 -1.55
C PRO A 190 5.34 4.84 -1.87
N PRO A 191 4.21 4.73 -1.16
CA PRO A 191 3.65 5.91 -0.55
C PRO A 191 4.63 6.34 0.55
N ILE A 192 4.86 7.64 0.68
CA ILE A 192 5.64 8.24 1.79
C ILE A 192 5.26 7.55 3.11
N ARG A 193 6.16 6.71 3.67
CA ARG A 193 5.98 6.08 4.97
C ARG A 193 6.63 6.95 6.04
N VAL A 194 5.78 7.67 6.75
CA VAL A 194 6.06 8.23 8.07
C VAL A 194 6.01 7.05 9.04
N ARG A 195 7.09 6.75 9.76
CA ARG A 195 7.00 5.85 10.91
C ARG A 195 6.10 6.54 11.94
N GLY A 196 4.90 6.00 12.15
CA GLY A 196 4.06 6.42 13.26
C GLY A 196 4.78 6.12 14.56
N THR A 197 5.14 7.14 15.32
CA THR A 197 5.46 6.97 16.73
C THR A 197 4.19 6.73 17.52
N ALA A 198 4.29 5.76 18.42
CA ALA A 198 3.29 5.28 19.37
C ALA A 198 2.27 4.29 18.80
N GLU A 199 2.48 3.01 19.11
CA GLU A 199 1.37 2.10 19.30
C GLU A 199 0.50 2.64 20.45
N ASN A 200 -0.81 2.78 20.20
CA ASN A 200 -1.78 3.08 21.23
C ASN A 200 -1.85 1.89 22.19
N VAL A 201 -1.38 2.05 23.43
CA VAL A 201 -1.71 1.11 24.51
C VAL A 201 -2.74 1.75 25.44
N VAL A 202 -3.83 1.03 25.62
CA VAL A 202 -4.89 1.31 26.59
C VAL A 202 -4.32 1.14 28.00
N LEU A 203 -4.27 2.22 28.78
CA LEU A 203 -4.03 2.18 30.22
C LEU A 203 -5.37 1.94 30.94
N ASP A 204 -5.52 0.80 31.62
CA ASP A 204 -6.69 0.54 32.45
C ASP A 204 -6.62 1.30 33.78
N LYS A 205 -7.75 1.90 34.16
CA LYS A 205 -8.01 2.37 35.52
C LYS A 205 -8.56 1.23 36.36
N GLY A 206 -7.85 0.85 37.42
CA GLY A 206 -8.45 0.30 38.64
C GLY A 206 -9.16 -1.06 38.49
N CYS A 207 -8.37 -2.11 38.60
CA CYS A 207 -8.79 -3.51 38.70
C CYS A 207 -9.80 -3.78 39.84
N SER A 208 -10.83 -4.57 39.54
CA SER A 208 -11.39 -5.54 40.50
C SER A 208 -12.04 -6.79 39.89
N ASN A 209 -11.75 -7.18 38.64
CA ASN A 209 -12.17 -8.48 38.09
C ASN A 209 -11.44 -8.87 36.78
N CYS A 210 -10.11 -8.98 36.84
CA CYS A 210 -9.28 -9.27 35.66
C CYS A 210 -9.19 -10.78 35.32
N GLU A 211 -9.72 -11.17 34.16
CA GLU A 211 -9.12 -12.20 33.29
C GLU A 211 -8.49 -11.48 32.08
N GLY A 212 -7.24 -11.05 32.22
CA GLY A 212 -6.50 -10.31 31.18
C GLY A 212 -5.45 -9.42 31.82
N GLY A 213 -4.22 -9.92 31.94
CA GLY A 213 -3.13 -9.26 32.67
C GLY A 213 -2.61 -7.98 32.04
N ALA A 214 -2.18 -7.06 32.90
CA ALA A 214 -1.52 -5.80 32.55
C ALA A 214 -0.10 -6.03 32.00
N LEU A 215 0.29 -5.29 30.96
CA LEU A 215 1.65 -5.28 30.41
C LEU A 215 2.43 -4.04 30.89
N ASP A 216 3.68 -4.29 31.23
CA ASP A 216 4.65 -3.37 31.81
C ASP A 216 5.34 -2.51 30.72
N HIS A 217 5.26 -1.18 30.85
CA HIS A 217 5.83 -0.18 29.93
C HIS A 217 7.14 0.45 30.43
N SER A 218 7.83 -0.16 31.40
CA SER A 218 9.04 0.40 31.99
C SER A 218 10.24 0.50 31.03
N TRP A 219 10.23 -0.15 29.87
CA TRP A 219 11.34 -0.10 28.90
C TRP A 219 11.38 1.14 27.98
N CYS A 220 10.29 1.91 27.88
CA CYS A 220 10.22 3.09 27.00
C CYS A 220 10.68 4.40 27.65
N LEU A 221 10.72 4.50 28.98
CA LEU A 221 10.98 5.77 29.67
C LEU A 221 12.47 6.11 29.80
N GLU A 222 13.35 5.12 29.86
CA GLU A 222 14.78 5.39 30.05
C GLU A 222 15.47 5.91 28.78
N ALA A 223 14.93 5.62 27.58
CA ALA A 223 15.50 6.07 26.30
C ALA A 223 14.91 7.41 25.78
N LEU A 224 13.73 7.83 26.25
CA LEU A 224 13.08 9.08 25.84
C LEU A 224 13.47 10.29 26.70
N ALA A 225 14.30 10.10 27.72
CA ALA A 225 14.67 11.14 28.67
C ALA A 225 15.67 12.19 28.11
N LYS A 226 15.99 12.19 26.81
CA LYS A 226 16.87 13.20 26.20
C LYS A 226 16.32 13.66 24.86
N GLU A 227 15.83 14.90 24.85
CA GLU A 227 15.37 15.75 23.74
C GLU A 227 13.90 15.65 23.30
N ASN A 228 13.18 16.77 23.47
CA ASN A 228 11.88 17.04 22.85
C ASN A 228 12.06 17.15 21.33
N LYS A 229 11.91 16.04 20.60
CA LYS A 229 11.92 16.04 19.14
C LYS A 229 10.61 16.66 18.59
N GLN A 230 10.72 17.61 17.66
CA GLN A 230 9.55 18.26 17.02
C GLN A 230 8.97 17.47 15.83
N VAL A 231 9.68 16.45 15.35
CA VAL A 231 9.22 15.55 14.29
C VAL A 231 9.33 14.08 14.72
N PRO A 232 8.57 13.16 14.09
CA PRO A 232 8.70 11.73 14.36
C PRO A 232 10.07 11.17 13.92
N PRO A 233 10.63 10.17 14.63
CA PRO A 233 11.73 9.31 14.18
C PRO A 233 11.61 8.88 12.72
N GLY A 234 12.68 9.05 11.95
CA GLY A 234 12.73 8.79 10.51
C GLY A 234 12.23 9.95 9.63
N CYS A 235 11.81 11.07 10.22
CA CYS A 235 11.43 12.31 9.52
C CYS A 235 12.35 13.48 9.88
N GLU A 236 13.58 13.22 10.32
CA GLU A 236 14.54 14.25 10.77
C GLU A 236 14.83 15.30 9.68
N ASN A 237 14.76 14.90 8.41
CA ASN A 237 14.91 15.81 7.26
C ASN A 237 13.77 16.84 7.11
N ASP A 238 12.68 16.69 7.87
CA ASP A 238 11.55 17.63 7.91
C ASP A 238 11.69 18.69 9.02
N GLU A 239 12.67 18.57 9.94
CA GLU A 239 12.82 19.48 11.09
C GLU A 239 13.02 20.95 10.70
N ASP A 240 13.64 21.19 9.54
CA ASP A 240 13.90 22.51 8.99
C ASP A 240 13.03 22.84 7.78
N ASN A 241 11.86 22.21 7.65
CA ASN A 241 10.87 22.62 6.67
C ASN A 241 10.20 23.96 7.08
N LEU A 242 10.03 24.86 6.11
CA LEU A 242 9.30 26.11 6.24
C LEU A 242 8.13 26.09 5.25
N ALA A 243 6.90 26.14 5.76
CA ALA A 243 5.70 26.17 4.94
C ALA A 243 5.29 27.61 4.67
N ILE A 244 5.09 27.95 3.39
CA ILE A 244 4.70 29.30 2.96
C ILE A 244 3.44 29.15 2.12
N ASP A 245 2.37 29.85 2.51
CA ASP A 245 1.18 29.95 1.68
C ASP A 245 1.49 30.67 0.35
N PHE A 246 0.74 30.34 -0.69
CA PHE A 246 0.97 30.95 -1.99
C PHE A 246 0.25 32.29 -2.14
N ASP A 247 -1.07 32.29 -1.96
CA ASP A 247 -1.96 33.39 -2.37
C ASP A 247 -2.12 34.41 -1.25
N GLY A 248 -1.65 35.63 -1.46
CA GLY A 248 -1.66 36.67 -0.42
C GLY A 248 -0.39 36.71 0.42
N VAL A 249 0.52 35.74 0.24
CA VAL A 249 1.83 35.71 0.90
C VAL A 249 2.99 35.93 -0.09
N ILE A 250 3.07 35.12 -1.17
CA ILE A 250 4.13 35.30 -2.19
C ILE A 250 3.59 35.69 -3.55
N HIS A 251 2.32 35.38 -3.84
CA HIS A 251 1.61 35.71 -5.07
C HIS A 251 0.43 36.62 -4.75
N THR A 252 0.28 37.70 -5.51
CA THR A 252 -0.85 38.63 -5.33
C THR A 252 -2.17 37.95 -5.74
N PHE A 253 -3.18 37.99 -4.87
CA PHE A 253 -4.46 37.30 -5.06
C PHE A 253 -5.67 38.22 -4.87
N ASP A 254 -5.58 39.43 -5.41
CA ASP A 254 -6.55 40.53 -5.25
C ASP A 254 -7.90 40.28 -5.94
N LYS A 255 -7.95 39.44 -6.98
CA LYS A 255 -9.20 39.12 -7.72
C LYS A 255 -9.85 37.80 -7.30
N GLY A 256 -9.36 37.16 -6.24
CA GLY A 256 -9.80 35.83 -5.84
C GLY A 256 -9.57 34.80 -6.97
N PHE A 257 -10.49 33.83 -7.11
CA PHE A 257 -10.37 32.75 -8.10
C PHE A 257 -10.22 33.26 -9.55
N TYR A 258 -10.94 34.33 -9.91
CA TYR A 258 -10.94 34.96 -11.24
C TYR A 258 -11.01 33.95 -12.41
N ASP A 259 -10.00 33.90 -13.28
CA ASP A 259 -9.89 33.00 -14.43
C ASP A 259 -9.18 31.67 -14.09
N GLY A 260 -8.90 31.43 -12.81
CA GLY A 260 -8.22 30.26 -12.31
C GLY A 260 -6.70 30.24 -12.58
N THR A 261 -6.12 31.23 -13.24
CA THR A 261 -4.67 31.28 -13.43
C THR A 261 -3.93 31.80 -12.18
N CYS A 262 -2.60 31.72 -12.18
CA CYS A 262 -1.75 32.47 -11.25
C CYS A 262 -1.40 33.82 -11.89
N TYR A 263 -2.39 34.71 -11.98
CA TYR A 263 -2.30 36.00 -12.69
C TYR A 263 -1.49 37.06 -11.92
N GLY A 264 -1.31 36.88 -10.62
CA GLY A 264 -0.70 37.86 -9.74
C GLY A 264 0.81 37.92 -9.90
N GLU A 265 1.35 39.10 -9.62
CA GLU A 265 2.79 39.32 -9.53
C GLU A 265 3.29 38.94 -8.13
N PRO A 266 4.61 38.71 -7.96
CA PRO A 266 5.20 38.45 -6.66
C PRO A 266 4.97 39.62 -5.70
N ILE A 267 4.61 39.31 -4.46
CA ILE A 267 4.46 40.33 -3.41
C ILE A 267 5.85 40.91 -3.09
N GLU A 268 5.89 42.21 -2.74
CA GLU A 268 7.14 42.91 -2.44
C GLU A 268 7.95 42.18 -1.37
N GLY A 269 9.24 41.95 -1.65
CA GLY A 269 10.15 41.22 -0.76
C GLY A 269 10.01 39.69 -0.79
N ALA A 270 9.00 39.12 -1.45
CA ALA A 270 8.78 37.66 -1.47
C ALA A 270 9.93 36.90 -2.14
N ILE A 271 10.40 37.35 -3.31
CA ILE A 271 11.49 36.70 -4.05
C ILE A 271 12.78 36.66 -3.22
N GLU A 272 13.18 37.81 -2.67
CA GLU A 272 14.40 37.93 -1.86
C GLU A 272 14.31 37.09 -0.59
N SER A 273 13.14 37.10 0.06
CA SER A 273 12.88 36.33 1.27
C SER A 273 12.94 34.83 1.01
N ILE A 274 12.32 34.32 -0.05
CA ILE A 274 12.38 32.89 -0.40
C ILE A 274 13.82 32.45 -0.64
N LYS A 275 14.58 33.20 -1.43
CA LYS A 275 15.99 32.90 -1.70
C LYS A 275 16.81 32.86 -0.41
N LYS A 276 16.68 33.88 0.43
CA LYS A 276 17.40 33.96 1.71
C LYS A 276 16.99 32.85 2.69
N LEU A 277 15.70 32.54 2.77
CA LEU A 277 15.20 31.51 3.68
C LEU A 277 15.60 30.11 3.21
N SER A 278 15.72 29.88 1.90
CA SER A 278 16.14 28.60 1.33
C SER A 278 17.58 28.19 1.68
N GLU A 279 18.43 29.14 2.09
CA GLU A 279 19.78 28.86 2.60
C GLU A 279 19.75 28.10 3.93
N LYS A 280 18.65 28.21 4.69
CA LYS A 280 18.51 27.62 6.02
C LYS A 280 17.38 26.59 6.11
N TYR A 281 16.32 26.77 5.34
CA TYR A 281 15.11 25.96 5.44
C TYR A 281 14.77 25.28 4.12
N ASN A 282 14.15 24.12 4.24
CA ASN A 282 13.48 23.45 3.14
C ASN A 282 12.15 24.16 2.84
N ILE A 283 12.12 25.00 1.79
CA ILE A 283 10.91 25.77 1.44
C ILE A 283 9.86 24.86 0.83
N ILE A 284 8.65 24.86 1.41
CA ILE A 284 7.48 24.15 0.90
C ILE A 284 6.37 25.16 0.64
N ILE A 285 5.89 25.23 -0.60
CA ILE A 285 4.71 26.02 -0.93
C ILE A 285 3.47 25.20 -0.58
N PHE A 286 2.68 25.69 0.37
CA PHE A 286 1.48 25.02 0.88
C PHE A 286 0.25 25.83 0.49
N SER A 287 -0.58 25.36 -0.44
CA SER A 287 -1.68 26.18 -0.96
C SER A 287 -2.95 25.38 -1.27
N GLY A 288 -4.09 25.98 -0.96
CA GLY A 288 -5.41 25.48 -1.35
C GLY A 288 -5.61 25.38 -2.87
N LYS A 289 -4.84 26.12 -3.68
CA LYS A 289 -4.86 25.94 -5.16
C LYS A 289 -4.44 24.54 -5.58
N CYS A 290 -3.68 23.82 -4.77
CA CYS A 290 -3.24 22.46 -5.09
C CYS A 290 -4.28 21.37 -4.76
N LEU A 291 -5.47 21.73 -4.28
CA LEU A 291 -6.52 20.77 -3.97
C LEU A 291 -7.04 20.05 -5.24
N PRO A 292 -7.28 18.72 -5.19
CA PRO A 292 -7.69 17.94 -6.37
C PRO A 292 -9.10 18.25 -6.91
N ASP A 293 -9.98 18.82 -6.09
CA ASP A 293 -11.33 19.23 -6.49
C ASP A 293 -11.36 20.57 -7.25
N ARG A 294 -10.20 21.24 -7.38
CA ARG A 294 -10.05 22.44 -8.18
C ARG A 294 -10.13 22.11 -9.69
N PRO A 295 -10.96 22.81 -10.48
CA PRO A 295 -11.03 22.61 -11.92
C PRO A 295 -9.68 22.82 -12.63
N LEU A 296 -9.46 22.06 -13.70
CA LEU A 296 -8.30 22.27 -14.58
C LEU A 296 -8.43 23.60 -15.32
N VAL A 297 -7.32 24.34 -15.40
CA VAL A 297 -7.25 25.64 -16.09
C VAL A 297 -6.33 25.47 -17.29
N TYR A 298 -6.89 25.54 -18.50
CA TYR A 298 -6.18 25.20 -19.75
C TYR A 298 -5.47 23.83 -19.70
N GLY A 299 -6.13 22.84 -19.07
CA GLY A 299 -5.60 21.47 -18.91
C GLY A 299 -4.56 21.29 -17.82
N LYS A 300 -4.26 22.33 -17.01
CA LYS A 300 -3.27 22.29 -15.93
C LYS A 300 -3.93 22.22 -14.55
N THR A 301 -3.32 21.46 -13.64
CA THR A 301 -3.71 21.46 -12.22
C THR A 301 -3.25 22.74 -11.53
N GLY A 302 -3.79 23.04 -10.35
CA GLY A 302 -3.29 24.20 -9.60
C GLY A 302 -1.82 24.07 -9.16
N LYS A 303 -1.34 22.84 -8.92
CA LYS A 303 0.09 22.59 -8.68
C LYS A 303 0.93 22.96 -9.91
N ASP A 304 0.49 22.57 -11.11
CA ASP A 304 1.19 22.91 -12.36
C ASP A 304 1.25 24.42 -12.58
N LEU A 305 0.15 25.13 -12.32
CA LEU A 305 0.10 26.59 -12.44
C LEU A 305 1.05 27.30 -11.47
N ILE A 306 1.15 26.82 -10.22
CA ILE A 306 2.12 27.35 -9.26
C ILE A 306 3.56 27.04 -9.70
N ILE A 307 3.82 25.82 -10.19
CA ILE A 307 5.16 25.45 -10.70
C ILE A 307 5.57 26.35 -11.87
N ASP A 308 4.67 26.59 -12.82
CA ASP A 308 4.94 27.48 -13.96
C ASP A 308 5.19 28.92 -13.51
N TRP A 309 4.43 29.39 -12.52
CA TRP A 309 4.64 30.71 -11.92
C TRP A 309 6.01 30.78 -11.22
N LEU A 310 6.38 29.77 -10.43
CA LEU A 310 7.70 29.71 -9.78
C LEU A 310 8.85 29.65 -10.80
N LYS A 311 8.66 28.99 -11.95
CA LYS A 311 9.64 29.02 -13.04
C LYS A 311 9.77 30.41 -13.66
N LYS A 312 8.65 31.10 -13.91
CA LYS A 312 8.61 32.46 -14.47
C LYS A 312 9.47 33.43 -13.66
N TYR A 313 9.49 33.30 -12.34
CA TYR A 313 10.26 34.18 -11.43
C TYR A 313 11.55 33.53 -10.88
N GLU A 314 12.02 32.44 -11.48
CA GLU A 314 13.26 31.74 -11.09
C GLU A 314 13.31 31.30 -9.62
N LEU A 315 12.14 30.99 -9.04
CA LEU A 315 12.01 30.56 -7.65
C LEU A 315 11.98 29.04 -7.49
N LEU A 316 11.67 28.29 -8.55
CA LEU A 316 11.48 26.84 -8.46
C LEU A 316 12.72 26.11 -7.90
N ALA A 317 13.93 26.59 -8.21
CA ALA A 317 15.18 25.99 -7.71
C ALA A 317 15.35 26.09 -6.17
N TYR A 318 14.62 27.01 -5.53
CA TYR A 318 14.69 27.26 -4.09
C TYR A 318 13.53 26.61 -3.33
N VAL A 319 12.63 25.91 -4.02
CA VAL A 319 11.43 25.28 -3.46
C VAL A 319 11.59 23.75 -3.52
N LYS A 320 11.46 23.09 -2.37
CA LYS A 320 11.55 21.63 -2.22
C LYS A 320 10.29 20.93 -2.74
N ASP A 321 9.11 21.47 -2.43
CA ASP A 321 7.82 20.91 -2.89
C ASP A 321 6.70 21.96 -2.91
N VAL A 322 5.64 21.65 -3.66
CA VAL A 322 4.38 22.38 -3.76
C VAL A 322 3.23 21.41 -3.44
N THR A 323 2.45 21.68 -2.39
CA THR A 323 1.45 20.73 -1.87
C THR A 323 0.21 21.40 -1.29
N HIS A 324 -0.89 20.63 -1.14
CA HIS A 324 -2.07 20.99 -0.36
C HIS A 324 -2.18 20.18 0.94
N ILE A 325 -1.25 19.26 1.18
CA ILE A 325 -1.23 18.43 2.40
C ILE A 325 -0.41 19.18 3.44
N LYS A 326 -0.95 19.35 4.65
CA LYS A 326 -0.29 20.07 5.75
C LYS A 326 1.13 19.51 5.97
N PRO A 327 2.20 20.25 5.61
CA PRO A 327 3.57 19.77 5.73
C PRO A 327 3.98 19.74 7.20
N ARG A 328 4.90 18.85 7.59
CA ARG A 328 5.64 19.01 8.86
C ARG A 328 6.58 20.19 8.66
N ALA A 329 6.31 21.29 9.32
CA ALA A 329 7.09 22.51 9.18
C ALA A 329 7.34 23.14 10.56
N LYS A 330 8.52 23.70 10.71
CA LYS A 330 8.95 24.43 11.91
C LYS A 330 8.16 25.72 12.08
N TYR A 331 7.85 26.38 10.97
CA TYR A 331 7.05 27.58 10.90
C TYR A 331 6.11 27.53 9.69
N TYR A 332 4.99 28.25 9.81
CA TYR A 332 4.05 28.52 8.72
C TYR A 332 3.98 30.03 8.52
N ILE A 333 4.07 30.47 7.27
CA ILE A 333 3.82 31.85 6.86
C ILE A 333 2.54 31.83 6.04
N ASP A 334 1.46 32.39 6.58
CA ASP A 334 0.11 32.29 6.02
C ASP A 334 -0.65 33.58 6.32
N ASP A 335 -1.30 34.17 5.32
CA ASP A 335 -2.04 35.44 5.44
C ASP A 335 -3.35 35.28 6.24
N LYS A 336 -3.86 34.05 6.35
CA LYS A 336 -5.09 33.68 7.08
C LYS A 336 -4.80 32.97 8.39
N GLY A 337 -3.54 32.68 8.69
CA GLY A 337 -3.11 32.09 9.94
C GLY A 337 -3.38 33.00 11.14
N ILE A 338 -3.95 32.46 12.21
CA ILE A 338 -4.07 33.12 13.50
C ILE A 338 -3.05 32.48 14.44
N THR A 339 -2.19 33.32 15.05
CA THR A 339 -1.20 32.85 16.02
C THR A 339 -1.93 32.39 17.28
N PHE A 340 -1.64 31.16 17.70
CA PHE A 340 -2.12 30.60 18.95
C PHE A 340 -0.97 30.46 19.95
N ASP A 341 -1.11 31.12 21.09
CA ASP A 341 -0.17 31.11 22.21
C ASP A 341 -0.89 30.99 23.56
N ASN A 342 -1.90 30.10 23.61
CA ASN A 342 -2.85 29.91 24.72
C ASN A 342 -3.86 31.05 24.92
N ASN A 343 -4.20 31.74 23.83
CA ASN A 343 -5.05 32.93 23.79
C ASN A 343 -6.45 32.69 23.17
N TRP A 344 -7.11 31.57 23.49
CA TRP A 344 -8.41 31.19 22.89
C TRP A 344 -9.48 32.28 22.99
N ASN A 345 -9.58 33.00 24.11
CA ASN A 345 -10.59 34.04 24.30
C ASN A 345 -10.40 35.20 23.31
N GLU A 346 -9.17 35.68 23.13
CA GLU A 346 -8.84 36.76 22.19
C GLU A 346 -9.12 36.33 20.74
N ILE A 347 -8.79 35.08 20.40
CA ILE A 347 -9.10 34.52 19.09
C ILE A 347 -10.62 34.49 18.85
N CYS A 348 -11.40 34.05 19.84
CA CYS A 348 -12.86 34.03 19.75
C CYS A 348 -13.43 35.44 19.58
N GLU A 349 -12.94 36.43 20.33
CA GLU A 349 -13.36 37.84 20.21
C GLU A 349 -13.03 38.44 18.84
N LYS A 350 -11.94 38.00 18.20
CA LYS A 350 -11.57 38.45 16.86
C LYS A 350 -12.43 37.83 15.75
N LEU A 351 -12.90 36.59 15.96
CA LEU A 351 -13.53 35.77 14.92
C LEU A 351 -15.06 35.73 14.98
N LEU A 352 -15.66 36.03 16.14
CA LEU A 352 -17.10 36.16 16.35
C LEU A 352 -17.51 37.63 16.32
#